data_AF-A0A1G3KYW7-F1
#
_entry.id   AF-A0A1G3KYW7-F1
#
_cell.length_a   1.000
_cell.length_b   1.000
_cell.length_c   1.000
_cell.angle_alpha   90.00
_cell.angle_beta   90.00
_cell.angle_gamma   90.00
#
_symmetry.space_group_name_H-M   'P 1'
#
loop_
_entity.id
_entity.type
_entity.pdbx_description
1 polymer ?
#
loop_
_entity_poly.entity_id
_entity_poly.type
_entity_poly.pdbx_seq_one_letter_code
_entity_poly.pdbx_strand_id
1 'polypeptide(L)'
;MRRMFFLLIVFILFLQSCSIIKKSDKHVKSFSYKLSNDITITHTGIVNLFSLEFIPFSFRIDYKDKIIYVDPFLVSDIKPADYILITHSHADHFSPSDIKKLIKKDTKIICPKTVQKNILEESILVKPDDILEFDNIKIEAIQSYNTKKGFLGLIAHPKSDLNTGFVIDLDGIRLYYTGDTDFIPEMKNLKNITLALVPLGGDNLTMNYKDGALAINTIKPLIVIPIHYEIGKNIAKNFSNLVDKDIKVEIIEE
;
A
#
# COMPACT_ATOMS: atom_id res chain seq x y z
N MET A 1 -25.02 -3.90 -18.29
CA MET A 1 -24.00 -4.97 -18.20
C MET A 1 -22.79 -4.61 -17.33
N ARG A 2 -22.15 -3.43 -17.47
CA ARG A 2 -20.99 -3.01 -16.64
C ARG A 2 -21.23 -2.90 -15.12
N ARG A 3 -22.44 -2.53 -14.68
CA ARG A 3 -22.78 -2.40 -13.25
C ARG A 3 -22.99 -3.74 -12.52
N MET A 4 -23.29 -4.82 -13.25
CA MET A 4 -23.63 -6.12 -12.66
C MET A 4 -22.40 -7.01 -12.42
N PHE A 5 -21.30 -6.74 -13.14
CA PHE A 5 -20.01 -7.42 -12.95
C PHE A 5 -19.24 -6.88 -11.73
N PHE A 6 -19.43 -5.61 -11.39
CA PHE A 6 -18.78 -4.95 -10.24
C PHE A 6 -19.39 -5.36 -8.88
N LEU A 7 -20.68 -5.72 -8.89
CA LEU A 7 -21.38 -6.30 -7.73
C LEU A 7 -20.73 -7.61 -7.24
N LEU A 8 -20.07 -8.36 -8.13
CA LEU A 8 -19.38 -9.60 -7.78
C LEU A 8 -18.04 -9.34 -7.07
N ILE A 9 -17.32 -8.29 -7.47
CA ILE A 9 -16.00 -7.94 -6.91
C ILE A 9 -16.14 -7.45 -5.47
N VAL A 10 -17.14 -6.60 -5.18
CA VAL A 10 -17.39 -6.10 -3.82
C VAL A 10 -17.89 -7.21 -2.88
N PHE A 11 -18.62 -8.20 -3.39
CA PHE A 11 -19.09 -9.33 -2.59
C PHE A 11 -17.97 -10.35 -2.28
N ILE A 12 -16.96 -10.45 -3.14
CA ILE A 12 -15.83 -11.38 -2.99
C ILE A 12 -14.74 -10.81 -2.07
N LEU A 13 -14.61 -9.48 -1.94
CA LEU A 13 -13.72 -8.86 -0.96
C LEU A 13 -14.19 -9.05 0.50
N PHE A 14 -15.47 -9.38 0.72
CA PHE A 14 -16.04 -9.72 2.03
C PHE A 14 -16.10 -11.23 2.31
N LEU A 15 -15.91 -12.09 1.31
CA LEU A 15 -15.91 -13.54 1.47
C LEU A 15 -14.49 -14.02 1.69
N GLN A 16 -14.24 -14.64 2.85
CA GLN A 16 -12.97 -15.28 3.24
C GLN A 16 -12.54 -16.47 2.34
N SER A 17 -12.97 -16.53 1.07
CA SER A 17 -12.56 -17.60 0.15
C SER A 17 -11.33 -17.18 -0.66
N CYS A 18 -10.17 -17.57 -0.12
CA CYS A 18 -8.84 -17.42 -0.72
C CYS A 18 -8.68 -18.04 -2.14
N SER A 19 -9.72 -18.64 -2.72
CA SER A 19 -9.68 -19.44 -3.94
C SER A 19 -9.74 -18.65 -5.26
N ILE A 20 -10.05 -17.35 -5.21
CA ILE A 20 -10.37 -16.54 -6.40
C ILE A 20 -9.20 -15.65 -6.85
N ILE A 21 -8.33 -15.24 -5.91
CA ILE A 21 -7.19 -14.36 -6.18
C ILE A 21 -5.93 -15.22 -6.37
N LYS A 22 -5.24 -15.06 -7.51
CA LYS A 22 -3.98 -15.78 -7.80
C LYS A 22 -2.90 -14.80 -8.24
N LYS A 23 -1.64 -15.16 -8.02
CA LYS A 23 -0.51 -14.42 -8.60
C LYS A 23 -0.57 -14.54 -10.13
N SER A 24 -0.28 -13.46 -10.86
CA SER A 24 -0.22 -13.54 -12.32
C SER A 24 1.09 -14.21 -12.77
N ASP A 25 0.97 -15.19 -13.67
CA ASP A 25 2.10 -15.85 -14.33
C ASP A 25 2.55 -15.11 -15.61
N LYS A 26 1.82 -14.08 -16.05
CA LYS A 26 2.14 -13.30 -17.25
C LYS A 26 3.06 -12.14 -16.90
N HIS A 27 4.22 -12.10 -17.58
CA HIS A 27 5.07 -10.91 -17.79
C HIS A 27 5.29 -9.96 -16.59
N VAL A 28 5.46 -10.46 -15.38
CA VAL A 28 5.90 -9.59 -14.28
C VAL A 28 7.42 -9.48 -14.34
N LYS A 29 7.96 -8.49 -15.06
CA LYS A 29 9.31 -8.05 -14.71
C LYS A 29 9.29 -7.67 -13.24
N SER A 30 10.21 -8.22 -12.45
CA SER A 30 10.34 -7.84 -11.05
C SER A 30 10.60 -6.33 -10.98
N PHE A 31 9.63 -5.56 -10.49
CA PHE A 31 9.85 -4.15 -10.25
C PHE A 31 10.70 -3.99 -8.98
N SER A 32 11.87 -3.41 -9.14
CA SER A 32 12.71 -2.96 -8.03
C SER A 32 13.22 -1.57 -8.35
N TYR A 33 13.13 -0.68 -7.37
CA TYR A 33 13.57 0.69 -7.48
C TYR A 33 14.62 0.96 -6.41
N LYS A 34 15.84 1.28 -6.85
CA LYS A 34 16.95 1.62 -5.98
C LYS A 34 16.88 3.11 -5.61
N LEU A 35 16.47 3.42 -4.38
CA LEU A 35 16.37 4.80 -3.86
C LEU A 35 17.74 5.35 -3.46
N SER A 36 18.61 4.50 -2.92
CA SER A 36 19.98 4.85 -2.53
C SER A 36 20.88 3.62 -2.60
N ASN A 37 22.15 3.72 -2.18
CA ASN A 37 23.03 2.56 -2.11
C ASN A 37 22.51 1.48 -1.15
N ASP A 38 21.83 1.89 -0.08
CA ASP A 38 21.40 1.00 0.99
C ASP A 38 19.90 0.74 1.01
N ILE A 39 19.11 1.43 0.17
CA ILE A 39 17.64 1.31 0.13
C ILE A 39 17.19 0.89 -1.26
N THR A 40 16.58 -0.29 -1.33
CA THR A 40 15.86 -0.77 -2.51
C THR A 40 14.43 -1.12 -2.10
N ILE A 41 13.46 -0.68 -2.91
CA ILE A 41 12.09 -1.14 -2.78
C ILE A 41 11.77 -2.12 -3.89
N THR A 42 11.09 -3.21 -3.56
CA THR A 42 10.73 -4.26 -4.50
C THR A 42 9.26 -4.56 -4.33
N HIS A 43 8.51 -4.48 -5.42
CA HIS A 43 7.14 -4.93 -5.42
C HIS A 43 7.11 -6.47 -5.39
N THR A 44 6.28 -7.09 -4.54
CA THR A 44 6.25 -8.56 -4.34
C THR A 44 5.51 -9.36 -5.43
N GLY A 45 4.92 -8.70 -6.44
CA GLY A 45 4.39 -9.31 -7.66
C GLY A 45 2.92 -8.96 -8.00
N ILE A 46 2.58 -9.03 -9.28
CA ILE A 46 1.25 -8.67 -9.80
C ILE A 46 0.21 -9.73 -9.47
N VAL A 47 -1.02 -9.28 -9.19
CA VAL A 47 -2.16 -10.13 -8.85
C VAL A 47 -3.10 -10.22 -10.04
N ASN A 48 -3.58 -11.43 -10.32
CA ASN A 48 -4.64 -11.69 -11.28
C ASN A 48 -5.97 -11.94 -10.56
N LEU A 49 -6.98 -11.16 -10.92
CA LEU A 49 -8.36 -11.33 -10.47
C LEU A 49 -9.27 -11.43 -11.70
N PHE A 50 -9.82 -12.61 -11.97
CA PHE A 50 -10.70 -12.86 -13.12
C PHE A 50 -10.16 -12.39 -14.48
N SER A 51 -8.86 -12.60 -14.75
CA SER A 51 -8.16 -12.12 -15.97
C SER A 51 -7.88 -10.62 -16.03
N LEU A 52 -8.13 -9.88 -14.95
CA LEU A 52 -7.67 -8.51 -14.76
C LEU A 52 -6.38 -8.52 -13.93
N GLU A 53 -5.38 -7.77 -14.36
CA GLU A 53 -4.09 -7.65 -13.66
C GLU A 53 -4.03 -6.34 -12.89
N PHE A 54 -3.63 -6.44 -11.63
CA PHE A 54 -3.54 -5.32 -10.70
C PHE A 54 -2.16 -5.29 -10.06
N ILE A 55 -1.63 -4.07 -9.90
CA ILE A 55 -0.47 -3.82 -9.05
C ILE A 55 -0.97 -3.77 -7.60
N PRO A 56 -0.70 -4.76 -6.74
CA PRO A 56 -1.15 -4.73 -5.36
C PRO A 56 -0.34 -3.74 -4.51
N PHE A 57 -0.72 -3.66 -3.25
CA PHE A 57 -0.07 -2.86 -2.22
C PHE A 57 1.18 -3.49 -1.62
N SER A 58 1.51 -4.73 -1.95
CA SER A 58 2.59 -5.41 -1.24
C SER A 58 3.99 -5.01 -1.74
N PHE A 59 4.79 -4.43 -0.84
CA PHE A 59 6.18 -4.03 -1.08
C PHE A 59 7.13 -4.57 -0.01
N ARG A 60 8.33 -4.95 -0.45
CA ARG A 60 9.49 -5.17 0.40
C ARG A 60 10.43 -3.99 0.28
N ILE A 61 11.02 -3.58 1.39
CA ILE A 61 12.08 -2.59 1.47
C ILE A 61 13.31 -3.31 2.04
N ASP A 62 14.36 -3.41 1.24
CA ASP A 62 15.68 -3.85 1.66
C ASP A 62 16.45 -2.59 2.12
N TYR A 63 16.77 -2.51 3.42
CA TYR A 63 17.48 -1.39 4.03
C TYR A 63 18.69 -1.89 4.83
N LYS A 64 19.91 -1.70 4.30
CA LYS A 64 21.15 -2.26 4.89
C LYS A 64 21.00 -3.77 5.17
N ASP A 65 21.06 -4.18 6.44
CA ASP A 65 20.88 -5.55 6.92
C ASP A 65 19.43 -5.87 7.34
N LYS A 66 18.50 -4.92 7.20
CA LYS A 66 17.09 -5.03 7.61
C LYS A 66 16.17 -5.27 6.42
N ILE A 67 15.17 -6.10 6.66
CA ILE A 67 14.07 -6.37 5.71
C ILE A 67 12.75 -5.87 6.30
N ILE A 68 12.09 -4.98 5.57
CA ILE A 68 10.78 -4.44 5.95
C ILE A 68 9.76 -4.86 4.90
N TYR A 69 8.61 -5.40 5.30
CA TYR A 69 7.47 -5.60 4.43
C TYR A 69 6.35 -4.65 4.80
N VAL A 70 5.68 -4.09 3.80
CA VAL A 70 4.42 -3.34 3.98
C VAL A 70 3.33 -4.09 3.24
N ASP A 71 2.24 -4.41 3.93
CA ASP A 71 1.06 -5.11 3.41
C ASP A 71 1.40 -6.39 2.62
N PRO A 72 2.15 -7.36 3.22
CA PRO A 72 2.60 -8.53 2.49
C PRO A 72 1.43 -9.38 1.97
N PHE A 73 1.36 -9.54 0.65
CA PHE A 73 0.34 -10.32 -0.05
C PHE A 73 0.95 -11.09 -1.23
N LEU A 74 0.70 -12.40 -1.30
CA LEU A 74 1.20 -13.30 -2.36
C LEU A 74 2.72 -13.22 -2.57
N VAL A 75 3.47 -13.17 -1.47
CA VAL A 75 4.93 -13.03 -1.49
C VAL A 75 5.59 -14.33 -1.95
N SER A 76 6.40 -14.26 -3.01
CA SER A 76 7.13 -15.42 -3.56
C SER A 76 8.63 -15.40 -3.25
N ASP A 77 9.27 -14.23 -3.32
CA ASP A 77 10.67 -14.05 -2.93
C ASP A 77 10.75 -13.77 -1.42
N ILE A 78 10.73 -14.86 -0.65
CA ILE A 78 10.64 -14.84 0.81
C ILE A 78 12.01 -14.47 1.39
N LYS A 79 12.06 -13.33 2.07
CA LYS A 79 13.16 -12.96 2.97
C LYS A 79 12.60 -12.81 4.39
N PRO A 80 13.27 -13.36 5.42
CA PRO A 80 12.82 -13.18 6.80
C PRO A 80 12.76 -11.70 7.18
N ALA A 81 11.59 -11.24 7.63
CA ALA A 81 11.32 -9.84 7.90
C ALA A 81 11.85 -9.44 9.29
N ASP A 82 12.49 -8.28 9.38
CA ASP A 82 12.72 -7.59 10.66
C ASP A 82 11.47 -6.83 11.09
N TYR A 83 10.77 -6.23 10.11
CA TYR A 83 9.56 -5.45 10.33
C TYR A 83 8.47 -5.84 9.33
N ILE A 84 7.24 -5.98 9.81
CA ILE A 84 6.05 -6.14 8.98
C ILE A 84 5.06 -5.06 9.37
N LEU A 85 4.78 -4.13 8.46
CA LEU A 85 3.82 -3.05 8.66
C LEU A 85 2.54 -3.41 7.91
N ILE A 86 1.39 -3.28 8.57
CA ILE A 86 0.08 -3.60 7.98
C ILE A 86 -0.82 -2.39 8.13
N THR A 87 -1.33 -1.86 7.01
CA THR A 87 -2.08 -0.61 6.98
C THR A 87 -3.51 -0.77 7.49
N HIS A 88 -4.16 -1.89 7.14
CA HIS A 88 -5.52 -2.24 7.54
C HIS A 88 -5.84 -3.73 7.28
N SER A 89 -7.04 -4.16 7.68
CA SER A 89 -7.41 -5.58 7.75
C SER A 89 -8.05 -6.18 6.47
N HIS A 90 -8.05 -5.48 5.34
CA HIS A 90 -8.58 -6.06 4.09
C HIS A 90 -7.63 -7.11 3.51
N ALA A 91 -8.19 -8.09 2.81
CA ALA A 91 -7.48 -9.32 2.44
C ALA A 91 -6.32 -9.10 1.45
N ASP A 92 -6.39 -8.05 0.62
CA ASP A 92 -5.34 -7.65 -0.32
C ASP A 92 -4.18 -6.87 0.33
N HIS A 93 -4.27 -6.63 1.65
CA HIS A 93 -3.22 -6.00 2.47
C HIS A 93 -2.76 -6.91 3.61
N PHE A 94 -3.69 -7.66 4.19
CA PHE A 94 -3.48 -8.49 5.35
C PHE A 94 -3.64 -9.98 4.98
N SER A 95 -2.50 -10.64 4.73
CA SER A 95 -2.43 -12.09 4.53
C SER A 95 -1.73 -12.76 5.71
N PRO A 96 -2.46 -13.34 6.68
CA PRO A 96 -1.87 -14.15 7.76
C PRO A 96 -0.96 -15.26 7.23
N SER A 97 -1.32 -15.83 6.07
CA SER A 97 -0.55 -16.91 5.45
C SER A 97 0.81 -16.46 4.94
N ASP A 98 0.93 -15.24 4.40
CA ASP A 98 2.21 -14.68 3.95
C ASP A 98 3.01 -14.16 5.14
N ILE A 99 2.37 -13.47 6.08
CA ILE A 99 2.98 -13.01 7.33
C ILE A 99 3.70 -14.17 8.04
N LYS A 100 3.03 -15.32 8.20
CA LYS A 100 3.62 -16.52 8.82
C LYS A 100 4.88 -17.03 8.12
N LYS A 101 5.00 -16.86 6.79
CA LYS A 101 6.20 -17.26 6.03
C LYS A 101 7.37 -16.30 6.24
N LEU A 102 7.09 -15.05 6.60
CA LEU A 102 8.07 -13.98 6.71
C LEU A 102 8.64 -13.83 8.14
N ILE A 103 7.92 -14.30 9.15
CA ILE A 103 8.32 -14.13 10.55
C ILE A 103 9.56 -14.95 10.93
N LYS A 104 10.47 -14.30 11.64
CA LYS A 104 11.56 -14.87 12.44
C LYS A 104 11.39 -14.46 13.89
N LYS A 105 12.26 -14.97 14.79
CA LYS A 105 12.18 -14.78 16.24
C LYS A 105 11.98 -13.31 16.67
N ASP A 106 12.66 -12.38 16.01
CA ASP A 106 12.70 -10.97 16.41
C ASP A 106 11.91 -10.05 15.46
N THR A 107 11.03 -10.61 14.62
CA THR A 107 10.17 -9.83 13.73
C THR A 107 9.21 -8.96 14.54
N LYS A 108 9.14 -7.67 14.22
CA LYS A 108 8.16 -6.75 14.78
C LYS A 108 7.02 -6.54 13.79
N ILE A 109 5.81 -6.93 14.18
CA ILE A 109 4.59 -6.67 13.41
C ILE A 109 3.98 -5.38 13.95
N ILE A 110 3.74 -4.40 13.09
CA ILE A 110 3.23 -3.07 13.45
C ILE A 110 1.94 -2.85 12.68
N CYS A 111 0.83 -2.67 13.39
CA CYS A 111 -0.48 -2.64 12.76
C CYS A 111 -1.55 -1.91 13.60
N PRO A 112 -2.66 -1.46 13.00
CA PRO A 112 -3.79 -0.90 13.73
C PRO A 112 -4.61 -1.98 14.45
N LYS A 113 -5.53 -1.53 15.31
CA LYS A 113 -6.34 -2.40 16.17
C LYS A 113 -7.24 -3.36 15.39
N THR A 114 -7.67 -2.95 14.21
CA THR A 114 -8.50 -3.75 13.29
C THR A 114 -7.75 -5.00 12.80
N VAL A 115 -6.45 -4.87 12.51
CA VAL A 115 -5.58 -5.98 12.13
C VAL A 115 -5.26 -6.86 13.33
N GLN A 116 -4.89 -6.26 14.46
CA GLN A 116 -4.50 -6.99 15.67
C GLN A 116 -5.56 -8.00 16.14
N LYS A 117 -6.85 -7.67 15.98
CA LYS A 117 -7.97 -8.57 16.33
C LYS A 117 -8.00 -9.87 15.51
N ASN A 118 -7.34 -9.89 14.36
CA ASN A 118 -7.40 -10.96 13.37
C ASN A 118 -6.05 -11.66 13.13
N ILE A 119 -5.01 -11.28 13.89
CA ILE A 119 -3.68 -11.89 13.83
C ILE A 119 -3.39 -12.65 15.14
N LEU A 120 -2.68 -13.78 15.06
CA LEU A 120 -2.37 -14.59 16.25
C LEU A 120 -1.02 -14.20 16.87
N GLU A 121 -0.16 -13.63 16.05
CA GLU A 121 1.19 -13.21 16.39
C GLU A 121 1.18 -11.92 17.23
N GLU A 122 2.16 -11.82 18.13
CA GLU A 122 2.36 -10.61 18.93
C GLU A 122 2.65 -9.43 18.00
N SER A 123 1.95 -8.32 18.25
CA SER A 123 1.99 -7.13 17.39
C SER A 123 2.04 -5.86 18.23
N ILE A 124 2.77 -4.88 17.71
CA ILE A 124 2.86 -3.52 18.22
C ILE A 124 1.68 -2.75 17.62
N LEU A 125 0.76 -2.36 18.49
CA LEU A 125 -0.41 -1.60 18.11
C LEU A 125 -0.04 -0.14 17.83
N VAL A 126 -0.49 0.39 16.70
CA VAL A 126 -0.41 1.81 16.36
C VAL A 126 -1.78 2.38 16.02
N LYS A 127 -1.91 3.69 16.17
CA LYS A 127 -3.00 4.49 15.61
C LYS A 127 -2.39 5.73 14.92
N PRO A 128 -3.15 6.43 14.08
CA PRO A 128 -2.69 7.67 13.48
C PRO A 128 -2.11 8.65 14.52
N ASP A 129 -1.05 9.34 14.11
CA ASP A 129 -0.20 10.26 14.88
C ASP A 129 0.78 9.59 15.85
N ASP A 130 0.76 8.25 16.00
CA ASP A 130 1.81 7.55 16.74
C ASP A 130 3.15 7.57 15.97
N ILE A 131 4.24 7.59 16.73
CA ILE A 131 5.61 7.53 16.22
C ILE A 131 6.35 6.41 16.94
N LEU A 132 6.98 5.53 16.17
CA LEU A 132 7.85 4.47 16.65
C LEU A 132 9.25 4.65 16.08
N GLU A 133 10.27 4.21 16.82
CA GLU A 133 11.65 4.27 16.39
C GLU A 133 12.41 3.01 16.83
N PHE A 134 13.04 2.34 15.87
CA PHE A 134 13.81 1.12 16.09
C PHE A 134 14.99 1.09 15.12
N ASP A 135 16.20 0.72 15.56
CA ASP A 135 17.34 0.51 14.65
C ASP A 135 17.61 1.68 13.65
N ASN A 136 17.41 2.94 14.06
CA ASN A 136 17.46 4.13 13.19
C ASN A 136 16.41 4.15 12.05
N ILE A 137 15.34 3.37 12.20
CA ILE A 137 14.13 3.39 11.38
C ILE A 137 13.06 4.08 12.20
N LYS A 138 12.55 5.20 11.70
CA LYS A 138 11.42 5.89 12.32
C LYS A 138 10.15 5.64 11.50
N ILE A 139 9.08 5.25 12.18
CA ILE A 139 7.79 4.93 11.57
C ILE A 139 6.76 5.90 12.15
N GLU A 140 6.15 6.71 11.30
CA GLU A 140 5.05 7.61 11.66
C GLU A 140 3.74 7.03 11.10
N ALA A 141 2.78 6.79 11.98
CA ALA A 141 1.44 6.35 11.61
C ALA A 141 0.61 7.54 11.11
N ILE A 142 0.18 7.50 9.86
CA ILE A 142 -0.59 8.56 9.21
C ILE A 142 -2.04 8.11 9.02
N GLN A 143 -2.99 9.04 9.15
CA GLN A 143 -4.39 8.77 8.84
C GLN A 143 -4.56 8.17 7.42
N SER A 144 -5.42 7.15 7.28
CA SER A 144 -5.82 6.55 6.00
C SER A 144 -7.31 6.24 6.03
N TYR A 145 -8.12 6.98 5.27
CA TYR A 145 -9.58 6.81 5.28
C TYR A 145 -10.27 7.37 4.02
N ASN A 146 -11.49 6.92 3.74
CA ASN A 146 -12.35 7.52 2.72
C ASN A 146 -13.31 8.54 3.32
N THR A 147 -13.54 9.60 2.56
CA THR A 147 -14.49 10.69 2.82
C THR A 147 -15.81 10.50 2.08
N LYS A 148 -15.79 9.72 0.99
CA LYS A 148 -16.95 9.47 0.11
C LYS A 148 -17.58 8.13 0.41
N LYS A 149 -18.91 8.06 0.29
CA LYS A 149 -19.66 6.79 0.35
C LYS A 149 -19.43 6.00 -0.94
N GLY A 150 -19.08 4.74 -0.80
CA GLY A 150 -18.96 3.78 -1.88
C GLY A 150 -20.22 2.94 -2.06
N PHE A 151 -20.01 1.65 -2.33
CA PHE A 151 -21.07 0.70 -2.61
C PHE A 151 -22.08 0.60 -1.46
N LEU A 152 -23.37 0.51 -1.79
CA LEU A 152 -24.49 0.48 -0.83
C LEU A 152 -24.55 1.66 0.15
N GLY A 153 -23.85 2.77 -0.13
CA GLY A 153 -23.83 3.95 0.74
C GLY A 153 -22.93 3.80 1.97
N LEU A 154 -22.11 2.74 2.04
CA LEU A 154 -21.11 2.53 3.08
C LEU A 154 -19.79 3.20 2.71
N ILE A 155 -19.02 3.61 3.71
CA ILE A 155 -17.64 4.07 3.54
C ILE A 155 -16.75 2.84 3.64
N ALA A 156 -15.89 2.59 2.65
CA ALA A 156 -15.04 1.40 2.62
C ALA A 156 -14.00 1.41 3.75
N HIS A 157 -13.34 2.56 3.95
CA HIS A 157 -12.36 2.76 5.02
C HIS A 157 -12.81 3.93 5.92
N PRO A 158 -13.72 3.73 6.88
CA PRO A 158 -14.20 4.82 7.72
C PRO A 158 -13.11 5.31 8.68
N LYS A 159 -13.04 6.62 8.92
CA LYS A 159 -12.04 7.23 9.83
C LYS A 159 -12.05 6.63 11.24
N SER A 160 -13.20 6.11 11.69
CA SER A 160 -13.34 5.44 12.99
C SER A 160 -12.51 4.16 13.15
N ASP A 161 -12.11 3.54 12.04
CA ASP A 161 -11.33 2.30 12.07
C ASP A 161 -9.86 2.55 12.42
N LEU A 162 -9.41 3.81 12.35
CA LEU A 162 -8.03 4.21 12.62
C LEU A 162 -7.02 3.42 11.76
N ASN A 163 -7.40 3.11 10.52
CA ASN A 163 -6.51 2.57 9.51
C ASN A 163 -5.34 3.55 9.28
N THR A 164 -4.18 2.98 8.99
CA THR A 164 -2.91 3.70 9.10
C THR A 164 -2.11 3.55 7.82
N GLY A 165 -1.82 4.67 7.17
CA GLY A 165 -0.69 4.77 6.24
C GLY A 165 0.60 4.95 7.04
N PHE A 166 1.76 4.75 6.43
CA PHE A 166 3.05 4.85 7.13
C PHE A 166 4.01 5.80 6.42
N VAL A 167 4.62 6.71 7.16
CA VAL A 167 5.89 7.30 6.74
C VAL A 167 7.02 6.52 7.40
N ILE A 168 7.85 5.88 6.58
CA ILE A 168 9.02 5.13 7.00
C ILE A 168 10.25 5.98 6.66
N ASP A 169 10.91 6.49 7.68
CA ASP A 169 12.13 7.29 7.57
C ASP A 169 13.34 6.39 7.80
N LEU A 170 14.20 6.32 6.78
CA LEU A 170 15.41 5.53 6.72
C LEU A 170 16.60 6.49 6.49
N ASP A 171 17.24 6.93 7.57
CA ASP A 171 18.34 7.92 7.53
C ASP A 171 17.99 9.21 6.76
N GLY A 172 16.78 9.74 6.93
CA GLY A 172 16.31 10.95 6.25
C GLY A 172 15.69 10.71 4.87
N ILE A 173 15.73 9.48 4.36
CA ILE A 173 14.96 9.07 3.18
C ILE A 173 13.57 8.65 3.65
N ARG A 174 12.56 9.48 3.35
CA ARG A 174 11.19 9.32 3.86
C ARG A 174 10.29 8.69 2.81
N LEU A 175 9.79 7.49 3.07
CA LEU A 175 8.88 6.75 2.19
C LEU A 175 7.47 6.86 2.76
N TYR A 176 6.54 7.45 2.01
CA TYR A 176 5.13 7.49 2.39
C TYR A 176 4.34 6.39 1.67
N TYR A 177 3.84 5.46 2.47
CA TYR A 177 2.89 4.44 2.09
C TYR A 177 1.49 4.86 2.53
N THR A 178 0.59 5.18 1.59
CA THR A 178 -0.67 5.84 1.97
C THR A 178 -1.67 4.91 2.66
N GLY A 179 -1.62 3.61 2.38
CA GLY A 179 -2.76 2.72 2.58
C GLY A 179 -3.94 3.08 1.69
N ASP A 180 -5.12 2.52 1.97
CA ASP A 180 -6.35 2.84 1.25
C ASP A 180 -6.99 4.10 1.80
N THR A 181 -6.90 5.17 1.02
CA THR A 181 -7.36 6.50 1.44
C THR A 181 -7.83 7.34 0.27
N ASP A 182 -8.70 8.31 0.57
CA ASP A 182 -8.94 9.47 -0.27
C ASP A 182 -7.82 10.51 -0.09
N PHE A 183 -7.86 11.60 -0.85
CA PHE A 183 -7.10 12.80 -0.53
C PHE A 183 -7.66 13.44 0.74
N ILE A 184 -6.89 13.39 1.83
CA ILE A 184 -7.29 13.87 3.16
C ILE A 184 -6.46 15.10 3.59
N PRO A 185 -6.99 15.96 4.48
CA PRO A 185 -6.29 17.18 4.94
C PRO A 185 -4.91 16.92 5.55
N GLU A 186 -4.74 15.78 6.25
CA GLU A 186 -3.53 15.39 6.95
C GLU A 186 -2.32 15.28 6.00
N MET A 187 -2.54 14.95 4.72
CA MET A 187 -1.48 14.89 3.71
C MET A 187 -0.77 16.25 3.50
N LYS A 188 -1.42 17.39 3.81
CA LYS A 188 -0.81 18.73 3.74
C LYS A 188 0.28 18.94 4.79
N ASN A 189 0.25 18.18 5.87
CA ASN A 189 1.19 18.28 6.97
C ASN A 189 2.45 17.45 6.72
N LEU A 190 2.43 16.55 5.73
CA LEU A 190 3.61 15.80 5.32
C LEU A 190 4.67 16.76 4.76
N LYS A 191 5.95 16.43 5.02
CA LYS A 191 7.11 17.25 4.64
C LYS A 191 8.22 16.34 4.14
N ASN A 192 9.02 16.82 3.19
CA ASN A 192 10.27 16.16 2.78
C ASN A 192 10.09 14.68 2.44
N ILE A 193 8.98 14.31 1.80
CA ILE A 193 8.76 12.93 1.36
C ILE A 193 9.70 12.66 0.18
N THR A 194 10.53 11.63 0.28
CA THR A 194 11.42 11.23 -0.82
C THR A 194 10.64 10.43 -1.86
N LEU A 195 9.88 9.44 -1.40
CA LEU A 195 9.07 8.57 -2.25
C LEU A 195 7.65 8.47 -1.69
N ALA A 196 6.64 8.65 -2.54
CA ALA A 196 5.26 8.31 -2.21
C ALA A 196 4.77 7.12 -3.05
N LEU A 197 4.08 6.19 -2.40
CA LEU A 197 3.35 5.08 -3.02
C LEU A 197 1.86 5.40 -2.93
N VAL A 198 1.21 5.63 -4.08
CA VAL A 198 -0.16 6.19 -4.12
C VAL A 198 -1.14 5.29 -4.85
N PRO A 199 -2.25 4.84 -4.22
CA PRO A 199 -3.25 4.01 -4.87
C PRO A 199 -4.10 4.82 -5.84
N LEU A 200 -4.34 4.24 -7.01
CA LEU A 200 -5.18 4.83 -8.05
C LEU A 200 -6.37 3.92 -8.42
N GLY A 201 -6.89 3.17 -7.44
CA GLY A 201 -7.94 2.16 -7.63
C GLY A 201 -9.31 2.77 -7.89
N GLY A 202 -9.54 4.00 -7.38
CA GLY A 202 -10.77 4.74 -7.60
C GLY A 202 -12.00 4.17 -6.88
N ASP A 203 -13.18 4.46 -7.43
CA ASP A 203 -14.49 3.90 -7.02
C ASP A 203 -14.90 4.04 -5.54
N ASN A 204 -14.39 5.09 -4.86
CA ASN A 204 -14.60 5.34 -3.43
C ASN A 204 -14.03 4.24 -2.52
N LEU A 205 -13.08 3.45 -3.03
CA LEU A 205 -12.22 2.55 -2.27
C LEU A 205 -10.90 3.26 -1.98
N THR A 206 -10.34 3.92 -2.99
CA THR A 206 -9.16 4.78 -2.90
C THR A 206 -9.29 6.01 -3.83
N MET A 207 -8.20 6.74 -4.04
CA MET A 207 -8.16 7.86 -4.99
C MET A 207 -8.29 7.38 -6.44
N ASN A 208 -8.99 8.16 -7.27
CA ASN A 208 -8.85 8.04 -8.73
C ASN A 208 -7.59 8.80 -9.20
N TYR A 209 -7.21 8.68 -10.47
CA TYR A 209 -5.99 9.33 -11.00
C TYR A 209 -5.95 10.86 -10.85
N LYS A 210 -7.10 11.56 -10.80
CA LYS A 210 -7.16 13.02 -10.60
C LYS A 210 -6.95 13.38 -9.13
N ASP A 211 -7.66 12.69 -8.24
CA ASP A 211 -7.55 12.88 -6.80
C ASP A 211 -6.13 12.49 -6.31
N GLY A 212 -5.56 11.43 -6.88
CA GLY A 212 -4.18 11.02 -6.62
C GLY A 212 -3.16 12.07 -7.07
N ALA A 213 -3.32 12.63 -8.27
CA ALA A 213 -2.43 13.71 -8.74
C ALA A 213 -2.52 14.94 -7.85
N LEU A 214 -3.73 15.32 -7.42
CA LEU A 214 -3.94 16.41 -6.47
C LEU A 214 -3.26 16.15 -5.12
N ALA A 215 -3.36 14.93 -4.59
CA ALA A 215 -2.69 14.54 -3.36
C ALA A 215 -1.17 14.66 -3.50
N ILE A 216 -0.62 14.17 -4.61
CA ILE A 216 0.83 14.17 -4.86
C ILE A 216 1.38 15.58 -5.08
N ASN A 217 0.68 16.44 -5.83
CA ASN A 217 1.07 17.85 -5.99
C ASN A 217 0.93 18.64 -4.68
N THR A 218 0.14 18.14 -3.73
CA THR A 218 0.05 18.69 -2.37
C THR A 218 1.22 18.23 -1.49
N ILE A 219 1.55 16.94 -1.53
CA ILE A 219 2.62 16.32 -0.72
C ILE A 219 4.01 16.75 -1.23
N LYS A 220 4.14 16.91 -2.54
CA LYS A 220 5.38 17.23 -3.27
C LYS A 220 6.53 16.28 -2.93
N PRO A 221 6.36 14.95 -3.11
CA PRO A 221 7.47 14.03 -2.94
C PRO A 221 8.50 14.22 -4.07
N LEU A 222 9.74 13.77 -3.88
CA LEU A 222 10.71 13.78 -4.99
C LEU A 222 10.33 12.77 -6.09
N ILE A 223 9.82 11.62 -5.67
CA ILE A 223 9.42 10.52 -6.53
C ILE A 223 8.02 10.05 -6.12
N VAL A 224 7.20 9.65 -7.09
CA VAL A 224 5.95 8.95 -6.85
C VAL A 224 5.88 7.68 -7.69
N ILE A 225 5.43 6.59 -7.08
CA ILE A 225 5.06 5.35 -7.74
C ILE A 225 3.54 5.17 -7.58
N PRO A 226 2.75 5.26 -8.66
CA PRO A 226 1.34 4.89 -8.59
C PRO A 226 1.23 3.37 -8.38
N ILE A 227 0.28 2.96 -7.55
CA ILE A 227 -0.01 1.56 -7.20
C ILE A 227 -1.53 1.32 -7.20
N HIS A 228 -1.96 0.09 -6.94
CA HIS A 228 -3.38 -0.30 -6.84
C HIS A 228 -4.25 0.22 -7.97
N TYR A 229 -3.86 -0.06 -9.21
CA TYR A 229 -4.67 0.24 -10.38
C TYR A 229 -4.67 -0.93 -11.35
N GLU A 230 -5.71 -0.96 -12.18
CA GLU A 230 -5.83 -1.94 -13.26
C GLU A 230 -4.88 -1.60 -14.41
N ILE A 231 -4.02 -2.56 -14.75
CA ILE A 231 -3.05 -2.45 -15.84
C ILE A 231 -3.79 -2.39 -17.19
N GLY A 232 -3.21 -1.71 -18.19
CA GLY A 232 -3.79 -1.58 -19.54
C GLY A 232 -4.88 -0.51 -19.72
N LYS A 233 -5.28 0.21 -18.65
CA LYS A 233 -6.32 1.28 -18.72
C LYS A 233 -5.79 2.71 -18.81
N ASN A 234 -4.49 2.90 -19.05
CA ASN A 234 -3.81 4.21 -19.06
C ASN A 234 -3.97 5.03 -17.75
N ILE A 235 -4.35 4.40 -16.63
CA ILE A 235 -4.60 5.09 -15.35
C ILE A 235 -3.33 5.81 -14.87
N ALA A 236 -2.22 5.09 -14.74
CA ALA A 236 -0.93 5.66 -14.34
C ALA A 236 -0.41 6.73 -15.30
N LYS A 237 -0.64 6.56 -16.61
CA LYS A 237 -0.27 7.55 -17.63
C LYS A 237 -1.08 8.84 -17.50
N ASN A 238 -2.39 8.72 -17.29
CA ASN A 238 -3.27 9.88 -17.07
C ASN A 238 -2.95 10.59 -15.75
N PHE A 239 -2.63 9.83 -14.70
CA PHE A 239 -2.10 10.37 -13.45
C PHE A 239 -0.81 11.15 -13.69
N SER A 240 0.17 10.55 -14.36
CA SER A 240 1.47 11.15 -14.65
C SER A 240 1.36 12.48 -15.39
N ASN A 241 0.42 12.61 -16.33
CA ASN A 241 0.17 13.85 -17.07
C ASN A 241 -0.36 15.01 -16.19
N LEU A 242 -0.88 14.71 -15.01
CA LEU A 242 -1.45 15.71 -14.07
C LEU A 242 -0.51 16.02 -12.90
N VAL A 243 0.55 15.22 -12.69
CA VAL A 243 1.54 15.45 -11.65
C VAL A 243 2.48 16.59 -12.05
N ASP A 244 2.85 17.43 -11.09
CA ASP A 244 3.77 18.54 -11.31
C ASP A 244 5.13 18.05 -11.85
N LYS A 245 5.71 18.81 -12.79
CA LYS A 245 6.89 18.36 -13.58
C LYS A 245 8.17 18.17 -12.78
N ASP A 246 8.26 18.75 -11.59
CA ASP A 246 9.39 18.61 -10.66
C ASP A 246 9.32 17.33 -9.83
N ILE A 247 8.18 16.62 -9.86
CA ILE A 247 8.00 15.32 -9.21
C ILE A 247 8.27 14.21 -10.23
N LYS A 248 9.22 13.32 -9.92
CA LYS A 248 9.50 12.16 -10.79
C LYS A 248 8.39 11.12 -10.64
N VAL A 249 7.68 10.82 -11.72
CA VAL A 249 6.70 9.71 -11.75
C VAL A 249 7.37 8.45 -12.28
N GLU A 250 7.41 7.40 -11.46
CA GLU A 250 7.96 6.10 -11.81
C GLU A 250 6.81 5.10 -11.97
N ILE A 251 6.43 4.83 -13.22
CA ILE A 251 5.35 3.89 -13.55
C ILE A 251 5.94 2.48 -13.60
N ILE A 252 5.30 1.53 -12.93
CA ILE A 252 5.64 0.12 -13.05
C ILE A 252 5.16 -0.36 -14.44
N GLU A 253 6.10 -0.46 -15.39
CA GLU A 253 5.84 -0.85 -16.78
C GLU A 253 5.79 -2.38 -16.97
N GLU A 254 5.13 -2.79 -18.06
CA GLU A 254 5.05 -4.17 -18.58
C GLU A 254 6.39 -4.68 -19.17
#